data_AF-A0AAP0DIP4-F1
#
_entry.id   AF-A0AAP0DIP4-F1
#
_cell.length_a   1.000
_cell.length_b   1.000
_cell.length_c   1.000
_cell.angle_alpha   90.00
_cell.angle_beta   90.00
_cell.angle_gamma   90.00
#
_symmetry.space_group_name_H-M   'P 1'
#
loop_
_entity.id
_entity.type
_entity.pdbx_description
1 polymer ?
#
loop_
_entity_poly.entity_id
_entity_poly.type
_entity_poly.pdbx_seq_one_letter_code
_entity_poly.pdbx_strand_id
1 'polypeptide(L)'
;MFDRGDKSSKLDRFLVCPNFFNKWSLATVMGLPRLYSDHCPIILNTAAHDFGPSPFKFFTSWLDKPDFVHMVLQWYSSFMFHRPPDLAFATKLRWIKGKIKSWAVVQRSAAVTLLASSKLELNYIEAVADSRILSQREIDRRLECKRVIVEIECANLLDIK
;
A
#
# COMPACT_ATOMS: atom_id res chain seq x y z
N MET A 1 10.63 2.74 -30.19
CA MET A 1 10.68 1.36 -30.72
C MET A 1 10.42 0.46 -29.53
N PHE A 2 9.26 -0.19 -29.47
CA PHE A 2 8.90 -1.04 -28.33
C PHE A 2 9.72 -2.33 -28.37
N ASP A 3 10.50 -2.56 -27.30
CA ASP A 3 11.30 -3.76 -27.10
C ASP A 3 10.38 -4.99 -26.94
N ARG A 4 10.61 -6.03 -27.75
CA ARG A 4 9.82 -7.28 -27.75
C ARG A 4 10.06 -8.14 -26.50
N GLY A 5 11.08 -7.84 -25.68
CA GLY A 5 11.34 -8.58 -24.44
C GLY A 5 11.96 -9.97 -24.63
N ASP A 6 12.26 -10.36 -25.87
CA ASP A 6 12.82 -11.69 -26.22
C ASP A 6 14.29 -11.86 -25.80
N LYS A 7 14.94 -10.80 -25.32
CA LYS A 7 16.34 -10.80 -24.85
C LYS A 7 16.44 -10.10 -23.50
N SER A 8 16.55 -10.89 -22.43
CA SER A 8 16.83 -10.35 -21.09
C SER A 8 18.32 -10.49 -20.78
N SER A 9 18.97 -9.37 -20.46
CA SER A 9 20.37 -9.34 -20.02
C SER A 9 20.41 -8.86 -18.57
N LYS A 10 21.10 -9.59 -17.68
CA LYS A 10 21.27 -9.19 -16.27
C LYS A 10 22.39 -8.15 -16.16
N LEU A 11 22.05 -6.89 -16.41
CA LEU A 11 23.01 -5.78 -16.42
C LEU A 11 23.18 -5.14 -15.03
N ASP A 12 22.11 -5.07 -14.25
CA ASP A 12 22.11 -4.44 -12.93
C ASP A 12 22.70 -5.37 -11.85
N ARG A 13 23.68 -4.87 -11.06
CA ARG A 13 24.44 -5.64 -10.06
C ARG A 13 24.87 -4.76 -8.89
N PHE A 14 24.99 -5.36 -7.70
CA PHE A 14 25.68 -4.75 -6.56
C PHE A 14 27.08 -5.35 -6.42
N LEU A 15 28.08 -4.50 -6.28
CA LEU A 15 29.44 -4.90 -5.93
C LEU A 15 29.62 -4.71 -4.43
N VAL A 16 30.12 -5.73 -3.74
CA VAL A 16 30.29 -5.73 -2.28
C VAL A 16 31.70 -6.14 -1.90
N CYS A 17 32.21 -5.61 -0.79
CA CYS A 17 33.53 -5.97 -0.27
C CYS A 17 33.43 -7.15 0.73
N PRO A 18 34.55 -7.82 1.06
CA PRO A 18 34.55 -8.92 2.04
C PRO A 18 33.95 -8.53 3.39
N ASN A 19 34.21 -7.29 3.86
CA ASN A 19 33.65 -6.78 5.12
C ASN A 19 32.12 -6.68 5.09
N PHE A 20 31.53 -6.37 3.93
CA PHE A 20 30.08 -6.36 3.74
C PHE A 20 29.51 -7.78 3.89
N PHE A 21 30.12 -8.76 3.22
CA PHE A 21 29.67 -10.15 3.26
C PHE A 21 29.76 -10.75 4.67
N ASN A 22 30.81 -10.42 5.42
CA ASN A 22 30.97 -10.85 6.81
C ASN A 22 29.89 -10.25 7.73
N LYS A 23 29.44 -9.02 7.45
CA LYS A 23 28.43 -8.33 8.26
C LYS A 23 26.99 -8.75 7.91
N TRP A 24 26.73 -9.01 6.63
CA TRP A 24 25.41 -9.38 6.12
C TRP A 24 25.49 -10.66 5.27
N SER A 25 25.88 -11.76 5.90
CA SER A 25 26.03 -13.06 5.23
C SER A 25 24.74 -13.62 4.65
N LEU A 26 23.59 -13.13 5.11
CA LEU A 26 22.25 -13.46 4.61
C LEU A 26 21.69 -12.43 3.61
N ALA A 27 22.52 -11.50 3.13
CA ALA A 27 22.05 -10.51 2.15
C ALA A 27 21.54 -11.19 0.88
N THR A 28 20.38 -10.76 0.40
CA THR A 28 19.75 -11.27 -0.83
C THR A 28 19.52 -10.15 -1.82
N VAL A 29 19.51 -10.47 -3.12
CA VAL A 29 19.14 -9.52 -4.18
C VAL A 29 17.83 -9.96 -4.81
N MET A 30 16.84 -9.07 -4.84
CA MET A 30 15.54 -9.31 -5.45
C MET A 30 15.34 -8.40 -6.65
N GLY A 31 14.85 -8.95 -7.76
CA GLY A 31 14.40 -8.16 -8.91
C GLY A 31 12.95 -7.70 -8.72
N LEU A 32 12.68 -6.43 -8.98
CA LEU A 32 11.33 -5.87 -8.99
C LEU A 32 10.70 -5.92 -10.39
N PRO A 33 9.35 -5.91 -10.48
CA PRO A 33 8.65 -5.84 -11.75
C PRO A 33 9.04 -4.61 -12.57
N ARG A 34 9.17 -4.79 -13.89
CA ARG A 34 9.43 -3.74 -14.88
C ARG A 34 8.16 -2.91 -15.11
N LEU A 35 7.89 -1.93 -14.25
CA LEU A 35 6.65 -1.12 -14.30
C LEU A 35 6.80 0.22 -15.03
N TYR A 36 7.92 0.91 -14.87
CA TYR A 36 8.06 2.33 -15.30
C TYR A 36 9.35 2.64 -16.09
N SER A 37 10.23 1.67 -16.28
CA SER A 37 11.50 1.80 -17.04
C SER A 37 11.69 0.56 -17.92
N ASP A 38 12.54 0.65 -18.93
CA ASP A 38 13.09 -0.47 -19.71
C ASP A 38 14.02 -1.39 -18.90
N HIS A 39 14.49 -0.93 -17.73
CA HIS A 39 15.22 -1.73 -16.74
C HIS A 39 14.32 -2.35 -15.66
N CYS A 40 14.71 -3.51 -15.14
CA CYS A 40 14.13 -4.11 -13.94
C CYS A 40 14.91 -3.65 -12.70
N PRO A 41 14.31 -2.85 -11.79
CA PRO A 41 15.02 -2.43 -10.58
C PRO A 41 15.44 -3.65 -9.75
N ILE A 42 16.63 -3.61 -9.15
CA ILE A 42 17.09 -4.63 -8.20
C ILE A 42 17.22 -4.02 -6.80
N ILE A 43 16.83 -4.79 -5.77
CA ILE A 43 16.94 -4.40 -4.37
C ILE A 43 17.90 -5.35 -3.66
N LEU A 44 18.89 -4.79 -2.98
CA LEU A 44 19.74 -5.51 -2.03
C LEU A 44 19.06 -5.48 -0.66
N ASN A 45 18.59 -6.63 -0.22
CA ASN A 45 18.02 -6.82 1.10
C ASN A 45 19.10 -7.36 2.05
N THR A 46 19.53 -6.53 3.00
CA THR A 46 20.48 -6.89 4.06
C THR A 46 19.79 -7.20 5.39
N ALA A 47 18.46 -7.13 5.44
CA ALA A 47 17.71 -7.21 6.68
C ALA A 47 17.50 -8.67 7.12
N ALA A 48 18.20 -9.03 8.20
CA ALA A 48 17.78 -10.05 9.16
C ALA A 48 17.13 -9.40 10.41
N HIS A 49 16.53 -8.22 10.26
CA HIS A 49 15.92 -7.48 11.36
C HIS A 49 14.42 -7.38 11.18
N ASP A 50 13.71 -8.19 11.96
CA ASP A 50 12.39 -7.81 12.43
C ASP A 50 12.58 -6.54 13.28
N PHE A 51 12.17 -5.39 12.77
CA PHE A 51 12.21 -4.11 13.51
C PHE A 51 11.22 -4.08 14.69
N GLY A 52 10.62 -5.23 15.01
CA GLY A 52 9.58 -5.39 16.00
C GLY A 52 8.23 -4.91 15.47
N PRO A 53 7.21 -4.90 16.36
CA PRO A 53 5.89 -4.44 15.99
C PRO A 53 5.96 -3.01 15.46
N SER A 54 5.45 -2.79 14.24
CA SER A 54 5.38 -1.46 13.65
C SER A 54 4.70 -0.49 14.61
N PRO A 55 5.32 0.67 14.91
CA PRO A 55 4.71 1.66 15.79
C PRO A 55 3.39 2.14 15.17
N PHE A 56 2.48 2.56 16.04
CA PHE A 56 1.27 3.20 15.53
C PHE A 56 1.64 4.54 14.87
N LYS A 57 1.32 4.65 13.59
CA LYS A 57 1.40 5.90 12.84
C LYS A 57 -0.01 6.43 12.61
N PHE A 58 -0.16 7.75 12.73
CA PHE A 58 -1.34 8.47 12.29
C PHE A 58 -0.99 9.15 10.97
N PHE A 59 -1.79 8.96 9.94
CA PHE A 59 -1.58 9.59 8.64
C PHE A 59 -2.55 10.74 8.45
N THR A 60 -2.04 11.90 8.03
CA THR A 60 -2.88 13.08 7.77
C THR A 60 -3.96 12.80 6.71
N SER A 61 -3.66 11.92 5.75
CA SER A 61 -4.59 11.43 4.73
C SER A 61 -5.88 10.81 5.32
N TRP A 62 -5.85 10.37 6.58
CA TRP A 62 -7.03 9.84 7.26
C TRP A 62 -8.05 10.94 7.56
N LEU A 63 -7.61 12.18 7.74
CA LEU A 63 -8.51 13.31 7.94
C LEU A 63 -9.33 13.64 6.69
N ASP A 64 -8.81 13.29 5.52
CA ASP A 64 -9.49 13.47 4.23
C ASP A 64 -10.49 12.33 3.95
N LYS A 65 -10.50 11.26 4.77
CA LYS A 65 -11.47 10.18 4.60
C LYS A 65 -12.85 10.64 5.09
N PRO A 66 -13.91 10.44 4.27
CA PRO A 66 -15.27 10.71 4.70
C PRO A 66 -15.54 10.07 6.06
N ASP A 67 -16.18 10.84 6.94
CA ASP A 67 -16.62 10.42 8.28
C ASP A 67 -15.53 10.05 9.29
N PHE A 68 -14.24 10.08 8.97
CA PHE A 68 -13.20 9.68 9.92
C PHE A 68 -13.23 10.51 11.20
N VAL A 69 -13.29 11.85 11.08
CA VAL A 69 -13.36 12.75 12.23
C VAL A 69 -14.63 12.50 13.05
N HIS A 70 -15.77 12.32 12.37
CA HIS A 70 -17.04 12.03 13.03
C HIS A 70 -16.98 10.72 13.84
N MET A 71 -16.41 9.66 13.26
CA MET A 71 -16.22 8.37 13.93
C MET A 71 -15.32 8.50 15.16
N VAL A 72 -14.22 9.26 15.07
CA VAL A 72 -13.31 9.49 16.20
C VAL A 72 -14.02 10.23 17.33
N LEU A 73 -14.83 11.24 17.01
CA LEU A 73 -15.64 11.97 18.00
C LEU A 73 -16.70 11.06 18.65
N GLN A 74 -17.35 10.20 17.86
CA GLN A 74 -18.31 9.23 18.38
C GLN A 74 -17.65 8.23 19.33
N TRP A 75 -16.46 7.73 18.99
CA TRP A 75 -15.67 6.89 19.89
C TRP A 75 -15.31 7.66 21.16
N TYR A 76 -14.80 8.88 21.02
CA TYR A 76 -14.43 9.72 22.16
C TYR A 76 -15.58 9.89 23.16
N SER A 77 -16.79 10.15 22.66
CA SER A 77 -18.00 10.34 23.48
C SER A 77 -18.57 9.06 24.06
N SER A 78 -18.34 7.90 23.42
CA SER A 78 -18.84 6.60 23.90
C SER A 78 -17.92 5.92 24.92
N PHE A 79 -16.76 6.49 25.21
CA PHE A 79 -15.83 5.91 26.18
C PHE A 79 -16.34 6.08 27.62
N MET A 80 -16.57 4.95 28.29
CA MET A 80 -16.90 4.90 29.72
C MET A 80 -15.72 4.36 30.53
N PHE A 81 -15.47 4.94 31.71
CA PHE A 81 -14.35 4.58 32.57
C PHE A 81 -14.76 4.54 34.04
N HIS A 82 -14.42 3.44 34.71
CA HIS A 82 -14.86 3.11 36.07
C HIS A 82 -13.68 2.90 37.03
N ARG A 83 -12.52 3.51 36.73
CA ARG A 83 -11.25 3.34 37.45
C ARG A 83 -10.76 4.71 37.94
N PRO A 84 -9.67 4.78 38.73
CA PRO A 84 -9.14 6.02 39.28
C PRO A 84 -8.87 7.11 38.21
N PRO A 85 -9.24 8.39 38.45
CA PRO A 85 -9.21 9.45 37.44
C PRO A 85 -7.84 9.72 36.80
N ASP A 86 -6.76 9.47 37.54
CA ASP A 86 -5.36 9.57 37.11
C ASP A 86 -5.04 8.66 35.92
N LEU A 87 -5.77 7.54 35.77
CA LEU A 87 -5.63 6.62 34.63
C LEU A 87 -6.63 6.89 33.50
N ALA A 88 -7.62 7.76 33.71
CA ALA A 88 -8.74 7.94 32.78
C ALA A 88 -8.28 8.43 31.41
N PHE A 89 -7.39 9.43 31.39
CA PHE A 89 -6.91 10.03 30.15
C PHE A 89 -6.06 9.06 29.32
N ALA A 90 -5.04 8.46 29.93
CA ALA A 90 -4.17 7.50 29.26
C ALA A 90 -4.95 6.27 28.74
N THR A 91 -5.94 5.80 29.51
CA THR A 91 -6.80 4.68 29.10
C THR A 91 -7.70 5.07 27.93
N LYS A 92 -8.31 6.27 27.97
CA LYS A 92 -9.14 6.79 26.86
C LYS A 92 -8.33 6.87 25.57
N LEU A 93 -7.14 7.46 25.60
CA LEU A 93 -6.27 7.55 24.43
C LEU A 93 -5.87 6.18 23.88
N ARG A 94 -5.55 5.22 24.77
CA ARG A 94 -5.22 3.84 24.36
C ARG A 94 -6.40 3.16 23.68
N TRP A 95 -7.61 3.37 24.19
CA TRP A 95 -8.84 2.82 23.63
C TRP A 95 -9.16 3.42 22.26
N ILE A 96 -9.08 4.76 22.12
CA ILE A 96 -9.26 5.44 20.82
C ILE A 96 -8.21 4.98 19.81
N LYS A 97 -6.94 4.89 20.22
CA LYS A 97 -5.86 4.33 19.40
C LYS A 97 -6.19 2.91 18.93
N GLY A 98 -6.77 2.07 19.78
CA GLY A 98 -7.25 0.74 19.41
C GLY A 98 -8.34 0.77 18.34
N LYS A 99 -9.34 1.63 18.50
CA LYS A 99 -10.41 1.83 17.51
C LYS A 99 -9.87 2.29 16.15
N ILE A 100 -8.98 3.29 16.14
CA ILE A 100 -8.34 3.77 14.92
C ILE A 100 -7.53 2.66 14.25
N LYS A 101 -6.78 1.85 15.01
CA LYS A 101 -6.05 0.70 14.45
C LYS A 101 -6.96 -0.30 13.77
N SER A 102 -8.06 -0.70 14.42
CA SER A 102 -9.02 -1.65 13.85
C SER A 102 -9.66 -1.09 12.57
N TRP A 103 -10.06 0.18 12.59
CA TRP A 103 -10.57 0.86 11.41
C TRP A 103 -9.55 0.89 10.27
N ALA A 104 -8.29 1.26 10.55
CA ALA A 104 -7.25 1.35 9.53
C ALA A 104 -6.97 0.01 8.84
N VAL A 105 -7.05 -1.11 9.58
CA VAL A 105 -6.95 -2.46 9.01
C VAL A 105 -8.10 -2.72 8.04
N VAL A 106 -9.34 -2.41 8.43
CA VAL A 106 -10.52 -2.57 7.56
C VAL A 106 -10.39 -1.73 6.29
N GLN A 107 -9.99 -0.46 6.42
CA GLN A 107 -9.81 0.44 5.27
C GLN A 107 -8.74 -0.09 4.30
N ARG A 108 -7.61 -0.58 4.82
CA ARG A 108 -6.54 -1.15 4.00
C ARG A 108 -7.00 -2.40 3.27
N SER A 109 -7.68 -3.31 3.96
CA SER A 109 -8.22 -4.52 3.35
C SER A 109 -9.23 -4.20 2.25
N ALA A 110 -10.12 -3.24 2.48
CA ALA A 110 -11.07 -2.78 1.48
C ALA A 110 -10.37 -2.18 0.25
N ALA A 111 -9.35 -1.34 0.45
CA ALA A 111 -8.57 -0.74 -0.63
C ALA A 111 -7.80 -1.78 -1.46
N VAL A 112 -7.19 -2.78 -0.81
CA VAL A 112 -6.50 -3.89 -1.50
C VAL A 112 -7.47 -4.70 -2.36
N THR A 113 -8.64 -5.06 -1.81
CA THR A 113 -9.66 -5.81 -2.55
C THR A 113 -10.17 -5.01 -3.75
N LEU A 114 -10.49 -3.73 -3.56
CA LEU A 114 -10.97 -2.85 -4.62
C LEU A 114 -9.91 -2.70 -5.73
N LEU A 115 -8.66 -2.46 -5.37
CA LEU A 115 -7.55 -2.37 -6.31
C LEU A 115 -7.39 -3.65 -7.14
N ALA A 116 -7.47 -4.81 -6.50
CA ALA A 116 -7.39 -6.10 -7.17
C ALA A 116 -8.55 -6.30 -8.16
N SER A 117 -9.79 -6.02 -7.74
CA SER A 117 -10.96 -6.13 -8.63
C SER A 117 -10.89 -5.15 -9.81
N SER A 118 -10.48 -3.90 -9.58
CA SER A 118 -10.35 -2.90 -10.66
C SER A 118 -9.24 -3.24 -11.63
N LYS A 119 -8.11 -3.82 -11.17
CA LYS A 119 -7.04 -4.32 -12.06
C LYS A 119 -7.52 -5.50 -12.89
N LEU A 120 -8.28 -6.43 -12.31
CA LEU A 120 -8.86 -7.56 -13.05
C LEU A 120 -9.86 -7.11 -14.11
N GLU A 121 -10.78 -6.21 -13.76
CA GLU A 121 -11.76 -5.65 -14.71
C GLU A 121 -11.07 -4.87 -15.84
N LEU A 122 -10.05 -4.07 -15.51
CA LEU A 122 -9.26 -3.36 -16.51
C LEU A 122 -8.57 -4.33 -17.48
N ASN A 123 -7.91 -5.38 -16.98
CA ASN A 123 -7.27 -6.39 -17.82
C ASN A 123 -8.26 -7.08 -18.76
N TYR A 124 -9.46 -7.39 -18.26
CA TYR A 124 -10.53 -7.94 -19.09
C TYR A 124 -10.94 -6.97 -20.22
N ILE A 125 -11.16 -5.69 -19.90
CA ILE A 125 -11.55 -4.69 -20.90
C ILE A 125 -10.45 -4.47 -21.94
N GLU A 126 -9.17 -4.43 -21.54
CA GLU A 126 -8.05 -4.32 -22.49
C GLU A 126 -7.96 -5.55 -23.41
N ALA A 127 -8.16 -6.78 -22.89
CA ALA A 127 -8.20 -7.98 -23.72
C ALA A 127 -9.38 -7.99 -24.72
N VAL A 128 -10.54 -7.45 -24.33
CA VAL A 128 -11.67 -7.26 -25.25
C VAL A 128 -11.33 -6.23 -26.32
N ALA A 129 -10.67 -5.13 -25.95
CA ALA A 129 -10.26 -4.07 -26.87
C ALA A 129 -9.30 -4.56 -27.96
N ASP A 130 -8.45 -5.53 -27.64
CA ASP A 130 -7.55 -6.17 -28.62
C ASP A 130 -8.30 -6.98 -29.68
N SER A 131 -9.50 -7.47 -29.36
CA SER A 131 -10.31 -8.31 -30.25
C SER A 131 -11.40 -7.55 -31.00
N ARG A 132 -11.97 -6.49 -30.41
CA ARG A 132 -13.07 -5.71 -30.99
C ARG A 132 -13.12 -4.28 -30.46
N ILE A 133 -13.88 -3.45 -31.16
CA ILE A 133 -14.21 -2.09 -30.70
C ILE A 133 -15.03 -2.17 -29.40
N LEU A 134 -14.68 -1.33 -28.43
CA LEU A 134 -15.37 -1.22 -27.15
C LEU A 134 -16.69 -0.45 -27.30
N SER A 135 -17.69 -0.87 -26.54
CA SER A 135 -18.93 -0.11 -26.34
C SER A 135 -18.69 1.10 -25.44
N GLN A 136 -19.57 2.11 -25.51
CA GLN A 136 -19.48 3.29 -24.62
C GLN A 136 -19.41 2.91 -23.14
N ARG A 137 -20.22 1.93 -22.72
CA ARG A 137 -20.22 1.43 -21.34
C ARG A 137 -18.88 0.84 -20.91
N GLU A 138 -18.20 0.13 -21.81
CA GLU A 138 -16.87 -0.45 -21.52
C GLU A 138 -15.79 0.62 -21.46
N ILE A 139 -15.90 1.66 -22.29
CA ILE A 139 -15.01 2.83 -22.23
C ILE A 139 -15.18 3.54 -20.88
N ASP A 140 -16.41 3.79 -20.45
CA ASP A 140 -16.68 4.45 -19.17
C ASP A 140 -16.14 3.62 -17.99
N ARG A 141 -16.36 2.29 -18.03
CA ARG A 141 -15.83 1.37 -17.01
C ARG A 141 -14.31 1.32 -16.98
N ARG A 142 -13.67 1.36 -18.14
CA ARG A 142 -12.21 1.43 -18.27
C ARG A 142 -11.64 2.69 -17.61
N LEU A 143 -12.25 3.85 -17.87
CA LEU A 143 -11.85 5.13 -17.29
C LEU A 143 -12.01 5.11 -15.77
N GLU A 144 -13.14 4.57 -15.29
CA GLU A 144 -13.41 4.43 -13.86
C GLU A 144 -12.38 3.52 -13.17
N CYS A 145 -12.09 2.35 -13.74
CA CYS A 145 -11.08 1.44 -13.18
C CYS A 145 -9.70 2.11 -13.09
N LYS A 146 -9.28 2.83 -14.15
CA LYS A 146 -8.01 3.57 -14.15
C LYS A 146 -7.98 4.65 -13.07
N ARG A 147 -9.07 5.40 -12.93
CA ARG A 147 -9.21 6.44 -11.89
C ARG A 147 -9.08 5.85 -10.49
N VAL A 148 -9.83 4.79 -10.18
CA VAL A 148 -9.79 4.11 -8.88
C VAL A 148 -8.38 3.57 -8.56
N ILE A 149 -7.71 2.95 -9.53
CA ILE A 149 -6.34 2.45 -9.35
C ILE A 149 -5.40 3.59 -8.97
N VAL A 150 -5.43 4.70 -9.71
CA VAL A 150 -4.58 5.87 -9.45
C VAL A 150 -4.90 6.49 -8.09
N GLU A 151 -6.18 6.66 -7.74
CA GLU A 151 -6.59 7.23 -6.45
C GLU A 151 -6.06 6.39 -5.26
N ILE A 152 -6.17 5.06 -5.33
CA ILE A 152 -5.67 4.16 -4.29
C ILE A 152 -4.15 4.18 -4.22
N GLU A 153 -3.46 4.13 -5.35
CA GLU A 153 -1.99 4.16 -5.40
C GLU A 153 -1.43 5.50 -4.89
N CYS A 154 -2.04 6.63 -5.27
CA CYS A 154 -1.70 7.96 -4.74
C CYS A 154 -1.95 8.05 -3.23
N ALA A 155 -3.08 7.55 -2.72
CA ALA A 155 -3.36 7.52 -1.29
C ALA A 155 -2.31 6.70 -0.53
N ASN A 156 -1.88 5.55 -1.07
CA ASN A 156 -0.82 4.75 -0.47
C ASN A 156 0.52 5.50 -0.44
N LEU A 157 0.85 6.28 -1.47
CA LEU A 157 2.09 7.08 -1.50
C LEU A 157 2.12 8.15 -0.40
N LEU A 158 0.97 8.74 -0.05
CA LEU A 158 0.87 9.71 1.04
C LEU A 158 1.17 9.08 2.42
N ASP A 159 0.98 7.76 2.54
CA ASP A 159 1.14 7.00 3.78
C ASP A 159 2.53 6.33 3.91
N ILE A 160 3.50 6.64 3.03
CA ILE A 160 4.84 6.02 3.02
C ILE A 160 5.83 6.65 4.03
N LYS A 161 5.55 7.85 4.57
CA LYS A 161 6.48 8.54 5.50
C LYS A 161 6.59 7.89 6.88
#